data_AF-A0A953QJB8-F1
#
_entry.id   AF-A0A953QJB8-F1
#
_cell.length_a   1.000
_cell.length_b   1.000
_cell.length_c   1.000
_cell.angle_alpha   90.00
_cell.angle_beta   90.00
_cell.angle_gamma   90.00
#
_symmetry.space_group_name_H-M   'P 1'
#
loop_
_entity.id
_entity.type
_entity.pdbx_description
1 polymer ?
#
loop_
_entity_poly.entity_id
_entity_poly.type
_entity_poly.pdbx_seq_one_letter_code
_entity_poly.pdbx_strand_id
1 'polypeptide(L)'
;LQELESILPALNVTLPAGSKIEGGTAMAKMSLEGEPENLVAQGTLGLSNVKLAGFNLGQKLSVIQMLAGIKSNPTTEIQSLSANVKNSNDGTAIDDLKLVAADIGELSGSGTISPARALDFKMRVSVKSGILPAALGARAESGIPFFIHGTAQDPKFEPDIKGMAAGEIKDLKGTATKAAGGILDQLLNKKKND
;
A
#
# COMPACT_ATOMS: atom_id res chain seq x y z
N LEU A 1 -9.26 18.10 -13.81
CA LEU A 1 -9.24 16.68 -13.37
C LEU A 1 -9.06 15.74 -14.55
N GLN A 2 -9.91 15.82 -15.57
CA GLN A 2 -9.68 15.16 -16.86
C GLN A 2 -8.31 15.53 -17.46
N GLU A 3 -7.86 16.77 -17.26
CA GLU A 3 -6.52 17.28 -17.63
C GLU A 3 -5.37 16.57 -16.90
N LEU A 4 -5.54 16.23 -15.61
CA LEU A 4 -4.53 15.48 -14.85
C LEU A 4 -4.47 14.06 -15.38
N GLU A 5 -5.62 13.39 -15.54
CA GLU A 5 -5.67 12.04 -16.12
C GLU A 5 -5.13 12.00 -17.55
N SER A 6 -5.36 13.05 -18.36
CA SER A 6 -4.89 13.10 -19.75
C SER A 6 -3.39 13.32 -19.89
N ILE A 7 -2.72 13.91 -18.89
CA ILE A 7 -1.26 14.08 -18.91
C ILE A 7 -0.51 12.90 -18.29
N LEU A 8 -1.16 12.05 -17.50
CA LEU A 8 -0.52 10.87 -16.88
C LEU A 8 0.19 9.96 -17.89
N PRO A 9 -0.41 9.61 -19.06
CA PRO A 9 0.28 8.77 -20.04
C PRO A 9 1.54 9.43 -20.61
N ALA A 10 1.54 10.77 -20.77
CA ALA A 10 2.71 11.52 -21.22
C ALA A 10 3.83 11.51 -20.17
N LEU A 11 3.47 11.29 -18.89
CA LEU A 11 4.41 11.09 -17.78
C LEU A 11 4.70 9.59 -17.53
N ASN A 12 4.26 8.69 -18.42
CA ASN A 12 4.34 7.24 -18.27
C ASN A 12 3.71 6.71 -16.96
N VAL A 13 2.72 7.43 -16.43
CA VAL A 13 1.95 7.05 -15.24
C VAL A 13 0.68 6.34 -15.69
N THR A 14 0.43 5.14 -15.16
CA THR A 14 -0.79 4.36 -15.43
C THR A 14 -1.62 4.25 -14.15
N LEU A 15 -2.92 4.54 -14.24
CA LEU A 15 -3.83 4.34 -13.13
C LEU A 15 -4.12 2.83 -12.93
N PRO A 16 -4.37 2.39 -11.68
CA PRO A 16 -4.87 1.03 -11.44
C PRO A 16 -6.10 0.72 -12.30
N ALA A 17 -6.19 -0.51 -12.81
CA ALA A 17 -7.30 -0.92 -13.68
C ALA A 17 -8.66 -0.70 -12.99
N GLY A 18 -9.60 -0.08 -13.70
CA GLY A 18 -10.93 0.23 -13.20
C GLY A 18 -11.00 1.45 -12.26
N SER A 19 -9.88 2.12 -12.00
CA SER A 19 -9.84 3.30 -11.12
C SER A 19 -9.94 4.63 -11.87
N LYS A 20 -10.40 5.66 -11.16
CA LYS A 20 -10.50 7.05 -11.63
C LYS A 20 -10.10 8.02 -10.52
N ILE A 21 -9.50 9.14 -10.89
CA ILE A 21 -9.17 10.23 -9.98
C ILE A 21 -10.40 11.16 -9.86
N GLU A 22 -10.97 11.25 -8.65
CA GLU A 22 -12.11 12.10 -8.31
C GLU A 22 -11.71 13.36 -7.50
N GLY A 23 -10.49 13.86 -7.69
CA GLY A 23 -10.01 15.06 -7.00
C GLY A 23 -8.54 15.01 -6.62
N GLY A 24 -8.04 16.12 -6.08
CA GLY A 24 -6.70 16.26 -5.51
C GLY A 24 -5.70 17.00 -6.38
N THR A 25 -4.44 16.99 -5.93
CA THR A 25 -3.32 17.64 -6.61
C THR A 25 -2.13 16.71 -6.69
N ALA A 26 -1.42 16.75 -7.82
CA ALA A 26 -0.16 16.07 -8.01
C ALA A 26 0.97 17.10 -8.17
N MET A 27 2.12 16.80 -7.59
CA MET A 27 3.35 17.58 -7.71
C MET A 27 4.46 16.65 -8.16
N ALA A 28 5.26 17.09 -9.12
CA ALA A 28 6.51 16.45 -9.49
C ALA A 28 7.57 17.53 -9.64
N LYS A 29 8.69 17.36 -8.94
CA LYS A 29 9.89 18.19 -9.12
C LYS A 29 11.02 17.27 -9.51
N MET A 30 11.47 17.38 -10.76
CA MET A 30 12.44 16.47 -11.37
C MET A 30 13.63 17.25 -11.93
N SER A 31 14.83 16.69 -11.81
CA SER A 31 16.01 17.05 -12.60
C SER A 31 16.34 15.92 -13.57
N LEU A 32 16.94 16.30 -14.70
CA LEU A 32 17.48 15.40 -15.72
C LEU A 32 18.97 15.67 -15.79
N GLU A 33 19.77 14.62 -15.60
CA GLU A 33 21.23 14.69 -15.55
C GLU A 33 21.83 13.57 -16.39
N GLY A 34 23.01 13.79 -16.97
CA GLY A 34 23.74 12.79 -17.75
C GLY A 34 23.66 12.99 -19.27
N GLU A 35 24.32 12.08 -19.99
CA GLU A 35 24.34 12.05 -21.46
C GLU A 35 23.03 11.45 -22.00
N PRO A 36 22.62 11.75 -23.24
CA PRO A 36 21.39 11.21 -23.83
C PRO A 36 21.22 9.69 -23.73
N GLU A 37 22.34 8.95 -23.82
CA GLU A 37 22.38 7.48 -23.73
C GLU A 37 22.22 6.97 -22.28
N ASN A 38 22.52 7.81 -21.28
CA ASN A 38 22.61 7.49 -19.85
C ASN A 38 21.93 8.55 -18.98
N LEU A 39 20.77 9.02 -19.43
CA LEU A 39 19.98 10.01 -18.72
C LEU A 39 19.47 9.44 -17.40
N VAL A 40 19.64 10.22 -16.34
CA VAL A 40 19.09 9.96 -15.01
C VAL A 40 18.04 11.03 -14.72
N ALA A 41 16.81 10.59 -14.48
CA ALA A 41 15.73 11.46 -14.02
C ALA A 41 15.55 11.27 -12.51
N GLN A 42 15.75 12.31 -11.71
CA GLN A 42 15.65 12.21 -10.25
C GLN A 42 14.87 13.36 -9.64
N GLY A 43 14.20 13.12 -8.51
CA GLY A 43 13.41 14.17 -7.89
C GLY A 43 12.38 13.66 -6.88
N THR A 44 11.41 14.52 -6.59
CA THR A 44 10.37 14.26 -5.60
C THR A 44 9.00 14.24 -6.26
N LEU A 45 8.20 13.24 -5.92
CA LEU A 45 6.79 13.15 -6.29
C LEU A 45 5.93 13.41 -5.06
N GLY A 46 4.76 13.99 -5.27
CA GLY A 46 3.78 14.20 -4.21
C GLY A 46 2.33 14.18 -4.71
N LEU A 47 1.43 13.64 -3.89
CA LEU A 47 -0.02 13.78 -4.06
C LEU A 47 -0.63 14.38 -2.80
N SER A 48 -1.71 15.14 -2.96
CA SER A 48 -2.48 15.69 -1.85
C SER A 48 -3.97 15.59 -2.11
N ASN A 49 -4.71 15.07 -1.13
CA ASN A 49 -6.16 14.94 -1.13
C ASN A 49 -6.73 14.27 -2.41
N VAL A 50 -6.10 13.18 -2.85
CA VAL A 50 -6.51 12.43 -4.05
C VAL A 50 -7.53 11.37 -3.66
N LYS A 51 -8.63 11.30 -4.41
CA LYS A 51 -9.61 10.22 -4.30
C LYS A 51 -9.50 9.29 -5.50
N LEU A 52 -9.23 8.01 -5.26
CA LEU A 52 -9.20 6.97 -6.28
C LEU A 52 -10.47 6.13 -6.20
N ALA A 53 -11.48 6.52 -6.98
CA ALA A 53 -12.72 5.75 -7.11
C ALA A 53 -12.45 4.46 -7.87
N GLY A 54 -13.09 3.36 -7.48
CA GLY A 54 -12.92 2.04 -8.11
C GLY A 54 -11.60 1.34 -7.74
N PHE A 55 -10.78 1.93 -6.87
CA PHE A 55 -9.57 1.31 -6.34
C PHE A 55 -9.69 1.07 -4.84
N ASN A 56 -9.64 -0.19 -4.44
CA ASN A 56 -9.66 -0.61 -3.04
C ASN A 56 -8.27 -1.06 -2.59
N LEU A 57 -7.47 -0.14 -2.04
CA LEU A 57 -6.13 -0.44 -1.54
C LEU A 57 -6.18 -1.42 -0.36
N GLY A 58 -7.19 -1.33 0.50
CA GLY A 58 -7.37 -2.26 1.63
C GLY A 58 -7.48 -3.72 1.17
N GLN A 59 -8.24 -3.97 0.10
CA GLN A 59 -8.36 -5.31 -0.50
C GLN A 59 -7.05 -5.80 -1.14
N LYS A 60 -6.26 -4.91 -1.76
CA LYS A 60 -4.92 -5.29 -2.27
C LYS A 60 -3.98 -5.72 -1.15
N LEU A 61 -4.20 -5.15 0.04
CA LEU A 61 -3.50 -5.50 1.27
C LEU A 61 -4.24 -6.59 2.07
N SER A 62 -5.14 -7.39 1.48
CA SER A 62 -6.08 -8.29 2.19
C SER A 62 -5.48 -9.09 3.36
N VAL A 63 -4.30 -9.68 3.19
CA VAL A 63 -3.63 -10.40 4.29
C VAL A 63 -3.29 -9.44 5.42
N ILE A 64 -2.64 -8.32 5.11
CA ILE A 64 -2.30 -7.25 6.05
C ILE A 64 -3.56 -6.62 6.65
N GLN A 65 -4.65 -6.50 5.87
CA GLN A 65 -5.94 -5.96 6.29
C GLN A 65 -6.52 -6.78 7.44
N MET A 66 -6.48 -8.11 7.35
CA MET A 66 -6.91 -9.01 8.43
C MET A 66 -6.08 -8.81 9.70
N LEU A 67 -4.77 -8.56 9.56
CA LEU A 67 -3.88 -8.37 10.69
C LEU A 67 -4.10 -7.02 11.36
N ALA A 68 -4.22 -5.99 10.53
CA ALA A 68 -4.22 -4.59 10.90
C ALA A 68 -5.62 -4.07 11.29
N GLY A 69 -6.67 -4.85 11.04
CA GLY A 69 -8.06 -4.43 11.24
C GLY A 69 -8.50 -3.30 10.31
N ILE A 70 -7.85 -3.18 9.15
CA ILE A 70 -8.15 -2.16 8.14
C ILE A 70 -9.56 -2.42 7.58
N LYS A 71 -10.37 -1.38 7.44
CA LYS A 71 -11.67 -1.48 6.79
C LYS A 71 -11.47 -1.45 5.27
N SER A 72 -12.18 -2.34 4.57
CA SER A 72 -12.21 -2.34 3.11
C SER A 72 -13.19 -1.28 2.62
N ASN A 73 -12.76 -0.41 1.72
CA ASN A 73 -13.57 0.61 1.06
C ASN A 73 -13.37 0.51 -0.47
N PRO A 74 -14.43 0.48 -1.30
CA PRO A 74 -14.30 0.44 -2.77
C PRO A 74 -13.54 1.66 -3.35
N THR A 75 -13.34 2.70 -2.56
CA THR A 75 -12.56 3.89 -2.89
C THR A 75 -11.36 3.99 -1.96
N THR A 76 -10.23 4.46 -2.48
CA THR A 76 -9.06 4.83 -1.67
C THR A 76 -8.94 6.34 -1.61
N GLU A 77 -9.04 6.92 -0.42
CA GLU A 77 -8.80 8.34 -0.17
C GLU A 77 -7.37 8.55 0.34
N ILE A 78 -6.54 9.18 -0.50
CA ILE A 78 -5.15 9.54 -0.24
C ILE A 78 -5.12 10.97 0.30
N GLN A 79 -4.76 11.13 1.57
CA GLN A 79 -4.56 12.46 2.18
C GLN A 79 -3.23 13.05 1.69
N SER A 80 -2.18 12.24 1.72
CA SER A 80 -0.88 12.62 1.17
C SER A 80 -0.13 11.41 0.64
N LEU A 81 0.65 11.63 -0.42
CA LEU A 81 1.71 10.73 -0.86
C LEU A 81 2.97 11.56 -1.09
N SER A 82 4.13 11.06 -0.70
CA SER A 82 5.44 11.61 -1.06
C SER A 82 6.42 10.50 -1.35
N ALA A 83 7.33 10.70 -2.30
CA ALA A 83 8.44 9.79 -2.55
C ALA A 83 9.60 10.52 -3.25
N ASN A 84 10.81 10.09 -2.95
CA ASN A 84 12.00 10.41 -3.72
C ASN A 84 12.16 9.34 -4.80
N VAL A 85 12.37 9.75 -6.05
CA VAL A 85 12.47 8.84 -7.19
C VAL A 85 13.75 9.12 -7.93
N LYS A 86 14.46 8.05 -8.32
CA LYS A 86 15.58 8.09 -9.25
C LYS A 86 15.37 7.03 -10.31
N ASN A 87 15.22 7.45 -11.56
CA ASN A 87 15.04 6.60 -12.71
C ASN A 87 16.26 6.68 -13.63
N SER A 88 16.70 5.53 -14.11
CA SER A 88 17.84 5.36 -15.01
C SER A 88 17.64 4.09 -15.85
N ASN A 89 18.60 3.79 -16.74
CA ASN A 89 18.60 2.56 -17.53
C ASN A 89 18.59 1.27 -16.68
N ASP A 90 19.14 1.33 -15.46
CA ASP A 90 19.17 0.19 -14.53
C ASP A 90 17.85 -0.01 -13.76
N GLY A 91 16.87 0.87 -13.99
CA GLY A 91 15.56 0.83 -13.35
C GLY A 91 15.27 2.06 -12.51
N THR A 92 14.33 1.90 -11.57
CA THR A 92 13.86 2.97 -10.69
C THR A 92 14.15 2.63 -9.24
N ALA A 93 14.81 3.52 -8.52
CA ALA A 93 14.87 3.52 -7.06
C ALA A 93 13.81 4.48 -6.49
N ILE A 94 13.14 4.04 -5.43
CA ILE A 94 12.16 4.82 -4.70
C ILE A 94 12.56 4.82 -3.22
N ASP A 95 12.82 6.01 -2.69
CA ASP A 95 13.19 6.23 -1.30
C ASP A 95 12.16 7.15 -0.62
N ASP A 96 12.11 7.10 0.72
CA ASP A 96 11.21 7.92 1.53
C ASP A 96 9.74 7.89 1.05
N LEU A 97 9.29 6.73 0.55
CA LEU A 97 7.90 6.56 0.15
C LEU A 97 7.04 6.64 1.41
N LYS A 98 6.10 7.57 1.44
CA LYS A 98 5.11 7.76 2.49
C LYS A 98 3.75 8.02 1.88
N LEU A 99 2.76 7.22 2.26
CA LEU A 99 1.38 7.32 1.82
C LEU A 99 0.48 7.36 3.06
N VAL A 100 -0.33 8.40 3.21
CA VAL A 100 -1.35 8.50 4.25
C VAL A 100 -2.71 8.33 3.58
N ALA A 101 -3.37 7.19 3.81
CA ALA A 101 -4.72 6.91 3.33
C ALA A 101 -5.73 6.97 4.49
N ALA A 102 -6.91 7.55 4.27
CA ALA A 102 -7.87 7.85 5.32
C ALA A 102 -8.34 6.61 6.10
N ASP A 103 -8.74 5.57 5.38
CA ASP A 103 -9.31 4.34 5.96
C ASP A 103 -8.26 3.28 6.36
N ILE A 104 -6.98 3.56 6.08
CA ILE A 104 -5.87 2.62 6.31
C ILE A 104 -4.94 3.18 7.39
N GLY A 105 -4.39 4.37 7.17
CA GLY A 105 -3.33 4.95 7.97
C GLY A 105 -2.11 5.30 7.13
N GLU A 106 -0.93 5.26 7.74
CA GLU A 106 0.34 5.57 7.08
C GLU A 106 1.01 4.29 6.56
N LEU A 107 1.38 4.27 5.29
CA LEU A 107 2.25 3.29 4.68
C LEU A 107 3.57 3.97 4.37
N SER A 108 4.69 3.37 4.77
CA SER A 108 6.02 3.92 4.51
C SER A 108 7.03 2.85 4.11
N GLY A 109 8.05 3.22 3.35
CA GLY A 109 9.11 2.31 2.94
C GLY A 109 9.97 2.80 1.78
N SER A 110 10.67 1.87 1.16
CA SER A 110 11.51 2.11 -0.01
C SER A 110 11.66 0.82 -0.83
N GLY A 111 12.14 0.96 -2.06
CA GLY A 111 12.32 -0.19 -2.94
C GLY A 111 12.79 0.16 -4.32
N THR A 112 12.77 -0.85 -5.19
CA THR A 112 13.21 -0.72 -6.57
C THR A 112 12.21 -1.32 -7.54
N ILE A 113 12.27 -0.82 -8.78
CA ILE A 113 11.59 -1.36 -9.94
C ILE A 113 12.66 -1.63 -10.99
N SER A 114 12.89 -2.90 -11.30
CA SER A 114 13.85 -3.28 -12.36
C SER A 114 13.37 -2.83 -13.75
N PRO A 115 14.23 -2.84 -14.78
CA PRO A 115 13.82 -2.56 -16.16
C PRO A 115 12.73 -3.54 -16.66
N ALA A 116 12.73 -4.77 -16.14
CA ALA A 116 11.70 -5.78 -16.39
C ALA A 116 10.40 -5.54 -15.60
N ARG A 117 10.27 -4.40 -14.91
CA ARG A 117 9.12 -4.00 -14.08
C ARG A 117 8.85 -4.88 -12.87
N ALA A 118 9.84 -5.68 -12.45
CA ALA A 118 9.78 -6.44 -11.21
C ALA A 118 9.93 -5.50 -10.01
N LEU A 119 9.10 -5.72 -8.98
CA LEU A 119 9.06 -4.92 -7.76
C LEU A 119 9.89 -5.58 -6.65
N ASP A 120 10.62 -4.78 -5.90
CA ASP A 120 11.26 -5.20 -4.66
C ASP A 120 11.19 -4.06 -3.64
N PHE A 121 10.19 -4.10 -2.76
CA PHE A 121 9.96 -3.07 -1.75
C PHE A 121 9.89 -3.66 -0.35
N LYS A 122 10.43 -2.91 0.60
CA LYS A 122 10.27 -3.13 2.03
C LYS A 122 9.40 -2.02 2.59
N MET A 123 8.25 -2.39 3.12
CA MET A 123 7.22 -1.46 3.53
C MET A 123 6.76 -1.73 4.95
N ARG A 124 6.06 -0.76 5.52
CA ARG A 124 5.40 -0.83 6.82
C ARG A 124 4.08 -0.09 6.76
N VAL A 125 3.06 -0.61 7.45
CA VAL A 125 1.79 0.11 7.66
C VAL A 125 1.55 0.39 9.13
N SER A 126 1.26 1.64 9.48
CA SER A 126 0.76 2.08 10.78
C SER A 126 -0.69 2.51 10.63
N VAL A 127 -1.60 1.87 11.35
CA VAL A 127 -3.04 2.07 11.18
C VAL A 127 -3.60 3.17 12.07
N LYS A 128 -4.40 4.09 11.51
CA LYS A 128 -5.03 5.19 12.25
C LYS A 128 -6.18 4.74 13.15
N SER A 129 -6.90 3.68 12.76
CA SER A 129 -8.02 3.15 13.53
C SER A 129 -8.22 1.66 13.24
N GLY A 130 -8.28 0.87 14.32
CA GLY A 130 -8.44 -0.58 14.32
C GLY A 130 -8.66 -1.07 15.75
N ILE A 131 -8.86 -2.38 15.95
CA ILE A 131 -8.95 -2.99 17.30
C ILE A 131 -7.55 -3.07 17.95
N LEU A 132 -6.51 -2.89 17.13
CA LEU A 132 -5.10 -3.04 17.49
C LEU A 132 -4.50 -1.89 18.31
N PRO A 133 -4.74 -0.59 18.04
CA PRO A 133 -4.20 0.48 18.88
C PRO A 133 -4.60 0.35 20.35
N ALA A 134 -5.77 -0.23 20.63
CA ALA A 134 -6.22 -0.54 21.99
C ALA A 134 -5.61 -1.83 22.57
N ALA A 135 -5.31 -2.83 21.74
CA ALA A 135 -4.75 -4.12 22.17
C ALA A 135 -3.20 -4.14 22.27
N LEU A 136 -2.52 -3.28 21.51
CA LEU A 136 -1.05 -3.24 21.38
C LEU A 136 -0.36 -2.15 22.21
N GLY A 137 -1.11 -1.19 22.77
CA GLY A 137 -0.53 -0.05 23.50
C GLY A 137 0.51 0.70 22.63
N ALA A 138 1.67 1.05 23.21
CA ALA A 138 2.78 1.75 22.54
C ALA A 138 3.34 1.08 21.25
N ARG A 139 2.86 -0.11 20.89
CA ARG A 139 3.25 -0.84 19.65
C ARG A 139 2.40 -0.50 18.43
N ALA A 140 1.34 0.30 18.58
CA ALA A 140 0.68 0.91 17.42
C ALA A 140 1.65 1.77 16.57
N GLU A 141 2.71 2.27 17.21
CA GLU A 141 3.77 3.06 16.57
C GLU A 141 4.75 2.22 15.74
N SER A 142 4.89 0.90 16.00
CA SER A 142 5.90 0.08 15.29
C SER A 142 5.46 -0.39 13.92
N GLY A 143 4.15 -0.41 13.61
CA GLY A 143 3.57 -0.77 12.32
C GLY A 143 3.86 -2.21 11.83
N ILE A 144 3.00 -2.74 10.97
CA ILE A 144 3.14 -4.09 10.41
C ILE A 144 4.07 -4.05 9.19
N PRO A 145 5.24 -4.71 9.22
CA PRO A 145 6.13 -4.78 8.07
C PRO A 145 5.61 -5.77 7.01
N PHE A 146 5.84 -5.44 5.74
CA PHE A 146 5.49 -6.29 4.60
C PHE A 146 6.40 -6.00 3.41
N PHE A 147 6.45 -6.94 2.48
CA PHE A 147 7.14 -6.80 1.20
C PHE A 147 6.15 -6.56 0.08
N ILE A 148 6.61 -5.84 -0.96
CA ILE A 148 5.94 -5.81 -2.26
C ILE A 148 6.88 -6.41 -3.29
N HIS A 149 6.44 -7.52 -3.89
CA HIS A 149 7.15 -8.23 -4.94
C HIS A 149 6.25 -8.43 -6.18
N GLY A 150 6.70 -9.25 -7.13
CA GLY A 150 5.97 -9.49 -8.37
C GLY A 150 6.29 -8.42 -9.40
N THR A 151 5.28 -7.93 -10.12
CA THR A 151 5.46 -6.91 -11.15
C THR A 151 4.57 -5.71 -10.91
N ALA A 152 4.84 -4.58 -11.54
CA ALA A 152 3.96 -3.41 -11.49
C ALA A 152 2.51 -3.70 -11.95
N GLN A 153 2.29 -4.75 -12.74
CA GLN A 153 0.96 -5.17 -13.22
C GLN A 153 0.29 -6.19 -12.30
N ASP A 154 1.08 -7.03 -11.64
CA ASP A 154 0.64 -8.01 -10.66
C ASP A 154 1.50 -7.91 -9.39
N PRO A 155 1.28 -6.87 -8.57
CA PRO A 155 2.00 -6.69 -7.32
C PRO A 155 1.51 -7.69 -6.28
N LYS A 156 2.45 -8.29 -5.54
CA LYS A 156 2.18 -9.22 -4.45
C LYS A 156 2.57 -8.59 -3.12
N PHE A 157 1.65 -8.59 -2.17
CA PHE A 157 1.81 -7.98 -0.85
C PHE A 157 1.90 -9.07 0.20
N GLU A 158 3.08 -9.24 0.79
CA GLU A 158 3.37 -10.36 1.68
C GLU A 158 3.83 -9.85 3.05
N PRO A 159 3.16 -10.21 4.16
CA PRO A 159 3.61 -9.81 5.49
C PRO A 159 5.03 -10.31 5.80
N ASP A 160 5.88 -9.45 6.38
CA ASP A 160 7.22 -9.83 6.80
C ASP A 160 7.16 -10.44 8.20
N ILE A 161 6.80 -11.72 8.28
CA ILE A 161 6.70 -12.46 9.55
C ILE A 161 8.02 -12.48 10.32
N LYS A 162 9.17 -12.38 9.64
CA LYS A 162 10.49 -12.34 10.30
C LYS A 162 10.77 -10.97 10.92
N GLY A 163 10.31 -9.91 10.27
CA GLY A 163 10.37 -8.54 10.77
C GLY A 163 9.34 -8.20 11.84
N MET A 164 8.33 -9.05 12.05
CA MET A 164 7.28 -8.86 13.06
C MET A 164 7.74 -9.18 14.48
N ALA A 165 7.21 -8.42 15.44
CA ALA A 165 7.41 -8.70 16.84
C ALA A 165 6.62 -9.96 17.27
N ALA A 166 7.12 -10.69 18.28
CA ALA A 166 6.47 -11.91 18.78
C ALA A 166 4.99 -11.71 19.21
N GLY A 167 4.63 -10.50 19.65
CA GLY A 167 3.25 -10.12 19.96
C GLY A 167 2.33 -10.06 18.73
N GLU A 168 2.83 -9.50 17.62
CA GLU A 168 2.10 -9.43 16.35
C GLU A 168 1.87 -10.83 15.76
N ILE A 169 2.86 -11.70 15.89
CA ILE A 169 2.76 -13.12 15.50
C ILE A 169 1.71 -13.87 16.36
N LYS A 170 1.55 -13.49 17.63
CA LYS A 170 0.51 -14.06 18.50
C LYS A 170 -0.89 -13.60 18.07
N ASP A 171 -1.04 -12.33 17.72
CA ASP A 171 -2.30 -11.78 17.24
C ASP A 171 -2.70 -12.35 15.87
N LEU A 172 -1.72 -12.59 15.00
CA LEU A 172 -1.82 -13.37 13.75
C LEU A 172 -2.44 -14.76 13.98
N LYS A 173 -1.89 -15.53 14.94
CA LYS A 173 -2.43 -16.84 15.30
C LYS A 173 -3.83 -16.73 15.91
N GLY A 174 -4.06 -15.70 16.74
CA GLY A 174 -5.35 -15.45 17.36
C GLY A 174 -6.46 -15.10 16.36
N THR A 175 -6.18 -14.28 15.34
CA THR A 175 -7.13 -13.91 14.28
C THR A 175 -7.43 -15.08 13.35
N ALA A 176 -6.42 -15.86 12.95
CA ALA A 176 -6.63 -17.08 12.16
C ALA A 176 -7.52 -18.11 12.91
N THR A 177 -7.32 -18.25 14.23
CA THR A 177 -8.12 -19.15 15.06
C THR A 177 -9.56 -18.65 15.24
N LYS A 178 -9.76 -17.34 15.40
CA LYS A 178 -11.10 -16.73 15.49
C LYS A 178 -11.87 -16.80 14.18
N ALA A 179 -11.21 -16.60 13.04
CA ALA A 179 -11.82 -16.74 11.73
C ALA A 179 -12.27 -18.19 11.46
N ALA A 180 -11.44 -19.19 11.79
CA ALA A 180 -11.81 -20.60 11.67
C ALA A 180 -12.91 -21.02 12.68
N GLY A 181 -12.82 -20.53 13.93
CA GLY A 181 -13.82 -20.80 14.97
C GLY A 181 -15.19 -20.21 14.66
N GLY A 182 -15.26 -18.99 14.14
CA GLY A 182 -16.53 -18.33 13.80
C GLY A 182 -17.28 -19.00 12.65
N ILE A 183 -16.57 -19.57 11.68
CA ILE A 183 -17.18 -20.32 10.56
C ILE A 183 -17.74 -21.66 11.06
N LEU A 184 -17.02 -22.34 11.95
CA LEU A 184 -17.49 -23.58 12.58
C LEU A 184 -18.72 -23.33 13.47
N ASP A 185 -18.72 -22.25 14.25
CA ASP A 185 -19.84 -21.92 15.16
C ASP A 185 -21.10 -21.51 14.38
N GLN A 186 -20.95 -20.79 13.27
CA GLN A 186 -22.06 -20.48 12.36
C GLN A 186 -22.63 -21.72 11.66
N LEU A 187 -21.79 -22.71 11.33
CA LEU A 187 -22.23 -23.97 10.73
C LEU A 187 -22.96 -24.87 11.73
N LEU A 188 -22.56 -24.83 13.00
CA LEU A 188 -23.17 -25.62 14.08
C LEU A 188 -24.45 -24.99 14.63
N ASN A 189 -24.54 -23.65 14.69
CA ASN A 189 -25.78 -22.98 15.09
C ASN A 189 -26.88 -23.05 14.03
N LYS A 190 -26.55 -23.25 12.75
CA LYS A 190 -27.56 -23.44 11.70
C LYS A 190 -28.30 -24.79 11.80
N LYS A 191 -27.74 -25.75 12.53
CA LYS A 191 -28.32 -27.10 12.72
C LYS A 191 -29.23 -27.22 13.95
N LYS A 192 -29.39 -26.15 14.73
CA LYS A 192 -30.18 -26.15 15.97
C LYS A 192 -31.54 -25.45 15.84
N ASN A 193 -31.86 -24.96 14.64
CA ASN A 193 -33.08 -24.20 14.37
C ASN A 193 -33.97 -24.81 13.27
N ASP A 194 -33.75 -26.08 12.92
CA ASP A 194 -34.69 -26.89 12.11
C ASP A 194 -35.34 -27.96 12.99
#